data_AF-A0A1H1X795-F1
#
_entry.id   AF-A0A1H1X795-F1
#
_cell.length_a   1.000
_cell.length_b   1.000
_cell.length_c   1.000
_cell.angle_alpha   90.00
_cell.angle_beta   90.00
_cell.angle_gamma   90.00
#
_symmetry.space_group_name_H-M   'P 1'
#
loop_
_entity.id
_entity.type
_entity.pdbx_description
1 polymer ?
#
loop_
_entity_poly.entity_id
_entity_poly.type
_entity_poly.pdbx_seq_one_letter_code
_entity_poly.pdbx_strand_id
1 'polypeptide(L)'
;MDPHNAWLEAGVARVAADPPSITRLFAAAGRHCAREEKEAARARLLLALPAADLPRYVDDLYRHGDANEKLAVLKALPQLPIGAEAVPLLHDAIRTNDTRLVAAALGPYARHLDQPAWRQSVLKCVFMGIPLAVVDRLTDRADAELAAMTAGLRDERAAAGRSFPEDARSLLEV
;
A
#
# COMPACT_ATOMS: atom_id res chain seq x y z
N MET A 1 -16.21 -3.78 -28.92
CA MET A 1 -16.13 -3.13 -27.59
C MET A 1 -15.83 -4.24 -26.61
N ASP A 2 -14.71 -4.17 -25.88
CA ASP A 2 -14.33 -5.21 -24.92
C ASP A 2 -15.41 -5.33 -23.82
N PRO A 3 -16.03 -6.50 -23.61
CA PRO A 3 -17.02 -6.72 -22.56
C PRO A 3 -16.54 -6.35 -21.15
N HIS A 4 -15.24 -6.50 -20.86
CA HIS A 4 -14.65 -6.16 -19.56
C HIS A 4 -14.67 -4.65 -19.33
N ASN A 5 -14.36 -3.88 -20.39
CA ASN A 5 -14.43 -2.43 -20.36
C ASN A 5 -15.88 -1.96 -20.17
N ALA A 6 -16.85 -2.56 -20.86
CA ALA A 6 -18.27 -2.22 -20.71
C ALA A 6 -18.80 -2.45 -19.29
N TRP A 7 -18.39 -3.54 -18.63
CA TRP A 7 -18.74 -3.82 -17.24
C TRP A 7 -18.18 -2.75 -16.29
N LEU A 8 -16.91 -2.37 -16.47
CA LEU A 8 -16.24 -1.41 -15.61
C LEU A 8 -16.83 0.00 -15.77
N GLU A 9 -17.12 0.45 -17.00
CA GLU A 9 -17.78 1.74 -17.23
C GLU A 9 -19.15 1.81 -16.55
N ALA A 10 -19.96 0.75 -16.69
CA ALA A 10 -21.26 0.68 -16.02
C ALA A 10 -21.12 0.62 -14.50
N GLY A 11 -20.10 -0.07 -13.99
CA GLY A 11 -19.77 -0.14 -12.57
C GLY A 11 -19.38 1.22 -12.00
N VAL A 12 -18.51 1.97 -12.68
CA VAL A 12 -18.09 3.33 -12.31
C VAL A 12 -19.30 4.26 -12.27
N ALA A 13 -20.14 4.26 -13.31
CA ALA A 13 -21.35 5.08 -13.33
C ALA A 13 -22.31 4.73 -12.18
N ARG A 14 -22.41 3.44 -11.84
CA ARG A 14 -23.23 2.97 -10.72
C ARG A 14 -22.68 3.41 -9.36
N VAL A 15 -21.37 3.30 -9.12
CA VAL A 15 -20.77 3.74 -7.86
C VAL A 15 -20.98 5.23 -7.64
N ALA A 16 -20.85 6.05 -8.70
CA ALA A 16 -21.09 7.48 -8.62
C ALA A 16 -22.55 7.83 -8.25
N ALA A 17 -23.53 7.05 -8.74
CA ALA A 17 -24.95 7.28 -8.48
C ALA A 17 -25.48 6.61 -7.20
N ASP A 18 -24.84 5.52 -6.77
CA ASP A 18 -25.25 4.65 -5.66
C ASP A 18 -23.97 4.13 -4.96
N PRO A 19 -23.34 4.94 -4.08
CA PRO A 19 -22.09 4.60 -3.41
C PRO A 19 -22.08 3.23 -2.71
N PRO A 20 -23.17 2.77 -2.04
CA PRO A 20 -23.24 1.42 -1.46
C PRO A 20 -22.94 0.28 -2.43
N SER A 21 -23.16 0.47 -3.73
CA SER A 21 -22.87 -0.54 -4.75
C SER A 21 -21.38 -0.91 -4.83
N ILE A 22 -20.47 -0.05 -4.35
CA ILE A 22 -19.02 -0.28 -4.45
C ILE A 22 -18.60 -1.58 -3.77
N THR A 23 -19.18 -1.92 -2.62
CA THR A 23 -18.80 -3.13 -1.87
C THR A 23 -18.92 -4.38 -2.73
N ARG A 24 -20.02 -4.49 -3.48
CA ARG A 24 -20.24 -5.62 -4.40
C ARG A 24 -19.38 -5.52 -5.65
N LEU A 25 -19.25 -4.33 -6.24
CA LEU A 25 -18.53 -4.12 -7.50
C LEU A 25 -17.02 -4.28 -7.34
N PHE A 26 -16.45 -3.82 -6.24
CA PHE A 26 -15.04 -3.93 -5.90
C PHE A 26 -14.61 -5.40 -5.77
N ALA A 27 -15.43 -6.21 -5.12
CA ALA A 27 -15.24 -7.67 -5.06
C ALA A 27 -15.45 -8.33 -6.43
N ALA A 28 -16.48 -7.91 -7.17
CA ALA A 28 -16.80 -8.45 -8.48
C ALA A 28 -15.72 -8.21 -9.53
N ALA A 29 -14.89 -7.17 -9.40
CA ALA A 29 -13.74 -6.93 -10.29
C ALA A 29 -12.82 -8.17 -10.42
N GLY A 30 -12.71 -8.97 -9.35
CA GLY A 30 -11.93 -10.20 -9.36
C GLY A 30 -12.41 -11.27 -10.36
N ARG A 31 -13.70 -11.22 -10.75
CA ARG A 31 -14.34 -12.12 -11.73
C ARG A 31 -14.56 -11.50 -13.10
N HIS A 32 -14.60 -10.16 -13.17
CA HIS A 32 -14.97 -9.42 -14.37
C HIS A 32 -13.80 -8.71 -15.07
N CYS A 33 -12.58 -8.79 -14.53
CA CYS A 33 -11.38 -8.19 -15.11
C CYS A 33 -10.26 -9.23 -15.24
N ALA A 34 -9.40 -9.07 -16.25
CA ALA A 34 -8.17 -9.85 -16.37
C ALA A 34 -7.28 -9.63 -15.13
N ARG A 35 -6.39 -10.57 -14.82
CA ARG A 35 -5.60 -10.55 -13.57
C ARG A 35 -4.81 -9.25 -13.42
N GLU A 36 -4.22 -8.79 -14.51
CA GLU A 36 -3.42 -7.57 -14.67
C GLU A 36 -4.24 -6.27 -14.58
N GLU A 37 -5.55 -6.33 -14.82
CA GLU A 37 -6.45 -5.17 -14.84
C GLU A 37 -7.20 -4.96 -13.52
N LYS A 38 -7.28 -5.99 -12.67
CA LYS A 38 -8.07 -5.98 -11.42
C LYS A 38 -7.75 -4.80 -10.51
N GLU A 39 -6.47 -4.47 -10.35
CA GLU A 39 -6.04 -3.36 -9.51
C GLU A 39 -6.50 -2.01 -10.09
N ALA A 40 -6.30 -1.80 -11.40
CA ALA A 40 -6.72 -0.59 -12.09
C ALA A 40 -8.26 -0.42 -12.07
N ALA A 41 -9.00 -1.51 -12.29
CA ALA A 41 -10.47 -1.51 -12.22
C ALA A 41 -10.98 -1.12 -10.83
N ARG A 42 -10.40 -1.70 -9.77
CA ARG A 42 -10.71 -1.36 -8.38
C ARG A 42 -10.39 0.10 -8.05
N ALA A 43 -9.25 0.59 -8.52
CA ALA A 43 -8.85 1.98 -8.35
C ALA A 43 -9.81 2.96 -9.06
N ARG A 44 -10.30 2.60 -10.26
CA ARG A 44 -11.35 3.36 -10.98
C ARG A 44 -12.69 3.37 -10.25
N LEU A 45 -13.09 2.26 -9.65
CA LEU A 45 -14.31 2.20 -8.82
C LEU A 45 -14.19 3.09 -7.57
N LEU A 46 -13.02 3.10 -6.90
CA LEU A 46 -12.79 4.00 -5.76
C LEU A 46 -12.83 5.48 -6.16
N LEU A 47 -12.23 5.84 -7.30
CA LEU A 47 -12.27 7.20 -7.83
C LEU A 47 -13.68 7.68 -8.21
N ALA A 48 -14.61 6.75 -8.44
CA ALA A 48 -16.00 7.07 -8.76
C ALA A 48 -16.83 7.47 -7.54
N LEU A 49 -16.34 7.23 -6.31
CA LEU A 49 -17.06 7.61 -5.10
C LEU A 49 -17.11 9.13 -4.93
N PRO A 50 -18.23 9.67 -4.42
CA PRO A 50 -18.27 11.03 -3.91
C PRO A 50 -17.19 11.25 -2.84
N ALA A 51 -16.51 12.40 -2.89
CA ALA A 51 -15.41 12.70 -1.96
C ALA A 51 -15.81 12.57 -0.48
N ALA A 52 -17.05 12.92 -0.14
CA ALA A 52 -17.57 12.80 1.23
C ALA A 52 -17.73 11.35 1.72
N ASP A 53 -17.94 10.40 0.81
CA ASP A 53 -18.11 8.97 1.12
C ASP A 53 -16.78 8.19 1.05
N LEU A 54 -15.79 8.75 0.36
CA LEU A 54 -14.56 8.07 0.02
C LEU A 54 -13.79 7.54 1.26
N PRO A 55 -13.55 8.32 2.33
CA PRO A 55 -12.83 7.82 3.50
C PRO A 55 -13.48 6.60 4.14
N ARG A 56 -14.81 6.64 4.28
CA ARG A 56 -15.59 5.55 4.88
C ARG A 56 -15.47 4.26 4.07
N TYR A 57 -15.71 4.31 2.76
CA TYR A 57 -15.64 3.10 1.93
C TYR A 57 -14.21 2.59 1.76
N VAL A 58 -13.20 3.47 1.72
CA VAL A 58 -11.80 3.05 1.67
C VAL A 58 -11.43 2.25 2.93
N ASP A 59 -11.80 2.73 4.12
CA ASP A 59 -11.59 1.97 5.36
C ASP A 59 -12.42 0.67 5.34
N ASP A 60 -13.73 0.72 5.05
CA ASP A 60 -14.60 -0.46 5.05
C ASP A 60 -14.08 -1.58 4.13
N LEU A 61 -13.69 -1.24 2.89
CA LEU A 61 -13.15 -2.19 1.92
C LEU A 61 -11.80 -2.75 2.36
N TYR A 62 -10.95 -1.95 2.99
CA TYR A 62 -9.68 -2.42 3.53
C TYR A 62 -9.85 -3.32 4.76
N ARG A 63 -10.78 -2.99 5.67
CA ARG A 63 -11.00 -3.77 6.89
C ARG A 63 -11.55 -5.16 6.58
N HIS A 64 -12.54 -5.24 5.69
CA HIS A 64 -13.31 -6.45 5.43
C HIS A 64 -12.90 -7.20 4.16
N GLY A 65 -12.07 -6.60 3.30
CA GLY A 65 -11.62 -7.22 2.06
C GLY A 65 -10.59 -8.33 2.25
N ASP A 66 -10.46 -9.18 1.23
CA ASP A 66 -9.38 -10.15 1.15
C ASP A 66 -8.00 -9.49 0.92
N ALA A 67 -6.92 -10.26 0.97
CA ALA A 67 -5.56 -9.71 0.82
C ALA A 67 -5.34 -8.96 -0.52
N ASN A 68 -5.98 -9.40 -1.61
CA ASN A 68 -5.86 -8.73 -2.91
C ASN A 68 -6.70 -7.45 -2.97
N GLU A 69 -7.84 -7.41 -2.27
CA GLU A 69 -8.68 -6.23 -2.11
C GLU A 69 -7.99 -5.17 -1.26
N LYS A 70 -7.41 -5.55 -0.11
CA LYS A 70 -6.61 -4.67 0.74
C LYS A 70 -5.43 -4.08 -0.04
N LEU A 71 -4.71 -4.93 -0.78
CA LEU A 71 -3.60 -4.50 -1.62
C LEU A 71 -4.04 -3.48 -2.67
N ALA A 72 -5.18 -3.70 -3.33
CA ALA A 72 -5.74 -2.77 -4.31
C ALA A 72 -6.14 -1.43 -3.67
N VAL A 73 -6.69 -1.43 -2.45
CA VAL A 73 -6.98 -0.19 -1.72
C VAL A 73 -5.68 0.59 -1.46
N LEU A 74 -4.66 -0.05 -0.85
CA LEU A 74 -3.39 0.61 -0.53
C LEU A 74 -2.71 1.21 -1.75
N LYS A 75 -2.68 0.47 -2.86
CA LYS A 75 -2.09 0.94 -4.13
C LYS A 75 -2.87 2.10 -4.77
N ALA A 76 -4.17 2.20 -4.52
CA ALA A 76 -4.99 3.30 -5.02
C ALA A 76 -4.85 4.58 -4.18
N LEU A 77 -4.43 4.52 -2.91
CA LEU A 77 -4.39 5.71 -2.04
C LEU A 77 -3.68 6.96 -2.64
N PRO A 78 -2.53 6.85 -3.37
CA PRO A 78 -1.84 8.01 -3.93
C PRO A 78 -2.68 8.85 -4.91
N GLN A 79 -3.66 8.25 -5.58
CA GLN A 79 -4.53 8.91 -6.57
C GLN A 79 -5.86 9.38 -5.98
N LEU A 80 -6.18 8.98 -4.74
CA LEU A 80 -7.46 9.30 -4.11
C LEU A 80 -7.42 10.68 -3.43
N PRO A 81 -8.48 11.50 -3.55
CA PRO A 81 -8.60 12.78 -2.85
C PRO A 81 -8.98 12.59 -1.36
N ILE A 82 -8.17 11.83 -0.61
CA ILE A 82 -8.43 11.44 0.80
C ILE A 82 -7.46 12.09 1.81
N GLY A 83 -6.53 12.93 1.34
CA GLY A 83 -5.56 13.60 2.21
C GLY A 83 -4.75 12.59 3.03
N ALA A 84 -4.62 12.81 4.35
CA ALA A 84 -3.94 11.91 5.29
C ALA A 84 -4.92 10.98 6.05
N GLU A 85 -6.21 10.96 5.72
CA GLU A 85 -7.22 10.23 6.49
C GLU A 85 -7.01 8.70 6.46
N ALA A 86 -6.32 8.18 5.44
CA ALA A 86 -6.03 6.75 5.32
C ALA A 86 -4.70 6.31 5.95
N VAL A 87 -3.99 7.17 6.70
CA VAL A 87 -2.78 6.77 7.45
C VAL A 87 -2.99 5.57 8.39
N PRO A 88 -4.14 5.41 9.07
CA PRO A 88 -4.41 4.20 9.87
C PRO A 88 -4.33 2.89 9.08
N LEU A 89 -4.63 2.89 7.77
CA LEU A 89 -4.53 1.71 6.92
C LEU A 89 -3.06 1.33 6.67
N LEU A 90 -2.17 2.31 6.55
CA LEU A 90 -0.73 2.05 6.43
C LEU A 90 -0.20 1.42 7.72
N HIS A 91 -0.55 1.98 8.88
CA HIS A 91 -0.16 1.41 10.17
C HIS A 91 -0.65 -0.03 10.35
N ASP A 92 -1.87 -0.33 9.92
CA ASP A 92 -2.40 -1.70 9.94
C ASP A 92 -1.60 -2.62 8.99
N ALA A 93 -1.43 -2.21 7.73
CA ALA A 93 -0.69 -2.97 6.72
C ALA A 93 0.75 -3.28 7.15
N ILE A 94 1.44 -2.28 7.72
CA ILE A 94 2.79 -2.40 8.26
C ILE A 94 2.86 -3.40 9.41
N ARG A 95 1.78 -3.62 10.17
CA ARG A 95 1.75 -4.61 11.26
C ARG A 95 1.52 -6.05 10.79
N THR A 96 1.08 -6.26 9.55
CA THR A 96 0.87 -7.60 8.98
C THR A 96 2.18 -8.31 8.63
N ASN A 97 2.11 -9.60 8.31
CA ASN A 97 3.22 -10.35 7.72
C ASN A 97 3.07 -10.57 6.20
N ASP A 98 2.06 -9.98 5.55
CA ASP A 98 1.92 -10.03 4.08
C ASP A 98 2.88 -9.00 3.47
N THR A 99 3.96 -9.48 2.86
CA THR A 99 4.99 -8.64 2.24
C THR A 99 4.44 -7.67 1.20
N ARG A 100 3.34 -8.05 0.51
CA ARG A 100 2.72 -7.20 -0.51
C ARG A 100 2.01 -6.00 0.12
N LEU A 101 1.35 -6.19 1.26
CA LEU A 101 0.69 -5.11 1.99
C LEU A 101 1.71 -4.17 2.61
N VAL A 102 2.77 -4.71 3.23
CA VAL A 102 3.86 -3.90 3.79
C VAL A 102 4.54 -3.08 2.68
N ALA A 103 4.84 -3.68 1.53
CA ALA A 103 5.42 -2.96 0.39
C ALA A 103 4.50 -1.85 -0.14
N ALA A 104 3.20 -2.13 -0.29
CA ALA A 104 2.24 -1.11 -0.76
C ALA A 104 2.07 0.05 0.23
N ALA A 105 2.13 -0.23 1.54
CA ALA A 105 2.05 0.80 2.58
C ALA A 105 3.26 1.76 2.56
N LEU A 106 4.39 1.31 2.02
CA LEU A 106 5.64 2.08 1.90
C LEU A 106 5.82 2.73 0.52
N GLY A 107 4.81 2.62 -0.35
CA GLY A 107 4.75 3.34 -1.63
C GLY A 107 4.40 4.84 -1.46
N PRO A 108 3.96 5.55 -2.52
CA PRO A 108 3.87 7.02 -2.52
C PRO A 108 2.97 7.65 -1.44
N TYR A 109 1.98 6.91 -0.94
CA TYR A 109 1.12 7.40 0.14
C TYR A 109 1.83 7.44 1.51
N ALA A 110 2.98 6.76 1.65
CA ALA A 110 3.83 6.79 2.83
C ALA A 110 4.38 8.19 3.17
N ARG A 111 4.28 9.17 2.25
CA ARG A 111 4.53 10.59 2.53
C ARG A 111 3.72 11.14 3.70
N HIS A 112 2.61 10.48 4.06
CA HIS A 112 1.77 10.84 5.20
C HIS A 112 2.18 10.18 6.51
N LEU A 113 3.10 9.21 6.49
CA LEU A 113 3.67 8.62 7.72
C LEU A 113 4.66 9.59 8.36
N ASP A 114 4.58 9.70 9.68
CA ASP A 114 5.64 10.35 10.45
C ASP A 114 6.99 9.64 10.27
N GLN A 115 8.06 10.38 10.57
CA GLN A 115 9.41 9.89 10.35
C GLN A 115 9.74 8.64 11.18
N PRO A 116 9.43 8.56 12.49
CA PRO A 116 9.70 7.36 13.28
C PRO A 116 8.98 6.11 12.78
N ALA A 117 7.68 6.20 12.46
CA ALA A 117 6.92 5.06 11.95
C ALA A 117 7.45 4.60 10.60
N TRP A 118 7.82 5.54 9.73
CA TRP A 118 8.43 5.22 8.45
C TRP A 118 9.77 4.48 8.61
N ARG A 119 10.70 4.94 9.46
CA ARG A 119 11.99 4.26 9.70
C ARG A 119 11.81 2.82 10.21
N GLN A 120 10.92 2.62 11.18
CA GLN A 120 10.63 1.28 11.71
C GLN A 120 10.07 0.36 10.62
N SER A 121 9.28 0.91 9.70
CA SER A 121 8.74 0.14 8.58
C SER A 121 9.78 -0.19 7.52
N VAL A 122 10.76 0.70 7.28
CA VAL A 122 11.93 0.41 6.44
C VAL A 122 12.75 -0.74 7.02
N LEU A 123 13.05 -0.72 8.32
CA LEU A 123 13.72 -1.87 8.96
C LEU A 123 12.92 -3.16 8.86
N LYS A 124 11.60 -3.07 9.01
CA LYS A 124 10.73 -4.23 8.81
C LYS A 124 10.85 -4.79 7.39
N CYS A 125 10.98 -3.93 6.37
CA CYS A 125 11.23 -4.37 4.99
C CYS A 125 12.53 -5.18 4.90
N VAL A 126 13.63 -4.66 5.48
CA VAL A 126 14.92 -5.37 5.54
C VAL A 126 14.78 -6.73 6.24
N PHE A 127 14.08 -6.77 7.36
CA PHE A 127 13.85 -8.01 8.12
C PHE A 127 13.04 -9.05 7.32
N MET A 128 12.00 -8.59 6.60
CA MET A 128 11.11 -9.44 5.81
C MET A 128 11.66 -9.79 4.42
N GLY A 129 12.82 -9.24 4.02
CA GLY A 129 13.37 -9.41 2.67
C GLY A 129 12.55 -8.71 1.59
N ILE A 130 11.85 -7.63 1.92
CA ILE A 130 11.15 -6.79 0.95
C ILE A 130 12.20 -5.86 0.30
N PRO A 131 12.33 -5.85 -1.04
CA PRO A 131 13.29 -4.99 -1.73
C PRO A 131 13.07 -3.52 -1.39
N LEU A 132 14.12 -2.80 -0.97
CA LEU A 132 14.01 -1.40 -0.57
C LEU A 132 13.66 -0.45 -1.72
N ALA A 133 13.81 -0.89 -2.97
CA ALA A 133 13.38 -0.15 -4.16
C ALA A 133 11.87 0.16 -4.20
N VAL A 134 11.05 -0.53 -3.40
CA VAL A 134 9.61 -0.24 -3.30
C VAL A 134 9.30 0.92 -2.34
N VAL A 135 10.26 1.32 -1.50
CA VAL A 135 10.08 2.39 -0.53
C VAL A 135 10.15 3.74 -1.23
N ASP A 136 9.03 4.43 -1.28
CA ASP A 136 8.96 5.74 -1.92
C ASP A 136 9.82 6.76 -1.15
N ARG A 137 10.60 7.55 -1.92
CA ARG A 137 11.48 8.60 -1.39
C ARG A 137 12.45 8.13 -0.31
N LEU A 138 12.95 6.90 -0.41
CA LEU A 138 13.91 6.32 0.53
C LEU A 138 15.13 7.22 0.73
N THR A 139 15.78 7.63 -0.36
CA THR A 139 16.97 8.49 -0.30
C THR A 139 16.67 9.86 0.32
N ASP A 140 15.53 10.47 -0.03
CA ASP A 140 15.16 11.80 0.48
C ASP A 140 14.86 11.80 1.98
N ARG A 141 14.31 10.69 2.49
CA ARG A 141 13.85 10.57 3.87
C ARG A 141 14.85 9.86 4.77
N ALA A 142 15.85 9.17 4.22
CA ALA A 142 16.86 8.52 5.04
C ALA A 142 17.62 9.58 5.85
N ASP A 143 17.98 9.22 7.07
CA ASP A 143 18.70 10.09 7.99
C ASP A 143 19.63 9.28 8.90
N ALA A 144 20.42 9.99 9.71
CA ALA A 144 21.39 9.39 10.62
C ALA A 144 20.77 8.42 11.63
N GLU A 145 19.49 8.62 12.01
CA GLU A 145 18.80 7.70 12.92
C GLU A 145 18.48 6.39 12.21
N LEU A 146 17.99 6.43 10.96
CA LEU A 146 17.80 5.23 10.16
C LEU A 146 19.13 4.49 9.93
N ALA A 147 20.21 5.21 9.65
CA ALA A 147 21.54 4.62 9.47
C ALA A 147 22.02 3.90 10.74
N ALA A 148 21.88 4.54 11.91
CA ALA A 148 22.23 3.96 13.20
C ALA A 148 21.39 2.69 13.50
N MET A 149 20.08 2.74 13.27
CA MET A 149 19.23 1.57 13.49
C MET A 149 19.56 0.43 12.52
N THR A 150 19.90 0.75 11.27
CA THR A 150 20.33 -0.23 10.27
C THR A 150 21.67 -0.87 10.62
N ALA A 151 22.61 -0.10 11.18
CA ALA A 151 23.88 -0.62 11.69
C ALA A 151 23.65 -1.61 12.85
N GLY A 152 22.74 -1.28 13.79
CA GLY A 152 22.34 -2.20 14.86
C GLY A 152 21.77 -3.51 14.31
N LEU A 153 20.86 -3.45 13.33
CA LEU A 153 20.31 -4.65 12.69
C LEU A 153 21.40 -5.48 11.97
N ARG A 154 22.36 -4.84 11.30
CA ARG A 154 23.50 -5.53 10.67
C ARG A 154 24.30 -6.31 11.71
N ASP A 155 24.62 -5.66 12.83
CA ASP A 155 25.45 -6.26 13.89
C ASP A 155 24.71 -7.42 14.57
N GLU A 156 23.40 -7.28 14.84
CA GLU A 156 22.55 -8.37 15.34
C GLU A 156 22.51 -9.58 14.39
N ARG A 157 22.44 -9.34 13.08
CA ARG A 157 22.44 -10.42 12.08
C ARG A 157 23.80 -11.11 12.02
N ALA A 158 24.89 -10.35 12.05
CA ALA A 158 26.25 -10.88 12.07
C ALA A 158 26.51 -11.75 13.31
N ALA A 159 26.08 -11.29 14.50
CA ALA A 159 26.16 -12.06 15.73
C ALA A 159 25.37 -13.39 15.67
N ALA A 160 24.29 -13.43 14.87
CA ALA A 160 23.50 -14.62 14.61
C ALA A 160 24.00 -15.46 13.41
N GLY A 161 25.15 -15.12 12.81
CA GLY A 161 25.70 -15.82 11.64
C GLY A 161 24.87 -15.67 10.36
N ARG A 162 24.02 -14.63 10.27
CA ARG A 162 23.14 -14.37 9.12
C ARG A 162 23.72 -13.28 8.23
N SER A 163 23.55 -13.43 6.91
CA SER A 163 23.94 -12.39 5.94
C SER A 163 23.08 -11.13 6.08
N PHE A 164 23.66 -9.97 5.78
CA PHE A 164 22.97 -8.69 5.71
C PHE A 164 22.54 -8.40 4.25
N PRO A 165 21.30 -7.97 3.99
CA PRO A 165 20.83 -7.66 2.63
C PRO A 165 21.67 -6.57 1.94
N GLU A 166 21.95 -6.75 0.66
CA GLU A 166 22.82 -5.86 -0.10
C GLU A 166 22.19 -4.48 -0.35
N ASP A 167 20.90 -4.46 -0.69
CA ASP A 167 20.15 -3.21 -0.95
C ASP A 167 20.05 -2.32 0.31
N ALA A 168 20.08 -2.93 1.50
CA ALA A 168 20.10 -2.22 2.78
C ALA A 168 21.47 -1.62 3.14
N ARG A 169 22.56 -1.95 2.45
CA ARG A 169 23.88 -1.36 2.73
C ARG A 169 23.92 0.13 2.45
N SER A 170 23.21 0.57 1.42
CA SER A 170 23.10 1.99 1.06
C SER A 170 22.59 2.87 2.21
N LEU A 171 21.79 2.31 3.13
CA LEU A 171 21.28 3.02 4.31
C LEU A 171 22.34 3.28 5.39
N LEU A 172 23.51 2.64 5.31
CA LEU A 172 24.61 2.85 6.26
C LEU A 172 25.46 4.08 5.91
N GLU A 173 25.29 4.64 4.71
CA GLU A 173 26.12 5.70 4.14
C GLU A 173 25.41 7.07 4.14
N VAL A 174 24.30 7.18 4.87
CA VAL A 174 23.40 8.35 4.92
C VAL A 174 23.84 9.36 5.98
#